data_AF-A0A953YBU3-F1
#
_entry.id   AF-A0A953YBU3-F1
#
_cell.length_a   1.000
_cell.length_b   1.000
_cell.length_c   1.000
_cell.angle_alpha   90.00
_cell.angle_beta   90.00
_cell.angle_gamma   90.00
#
_symmetry.space_group_name_H-M   'P 1'
#
loop_
_entity.id
_entity.type
_entity.pdbx_description
1 polymer ?
#
loop_
_entity_poly.entity_id
_entity_poly.type
_entity_poly.pdbx_seq_one_letter_code
_entity_poly.pdbx_strand_id
1 'polypeptide(L)'
;MVCLPPLAEAAGKRLLLLGDSLTAGYGLPTEDGFAAQLQRALADRGLDVAVLNAGVSGDTSAGGLARLDWSLAEKPTHAVVELGANDALRGLSPQAMEQNLDAIIRRLQEAGVTVLLAGMRAPANLGPDYRDAFEGAYTRLAAQYGIGLYPFFLKGLPGHPELIQSDGLHPNVAGVAVIVANILPAVETLLAKEQAR
;
A
#
# COMPACT_ATOMS: atom_id res chain seq x y z
N MET A 1 -40.29 -20.89 -22.41
CA MET A 1 -38.90 -21.27 -22.07
C MET A 1 -38.08 -19.99 -22.05
N VAL A 2 -37.97 -19.35 -20.89
CA VAL A 2 -37.23 -18.08 -20.75
C VAL A 2 -35.79 -18.45 -20.42
N CYS A 3 -34.87 -18.18 -21.35
CA CYS A 3 -33.44 -18.33 -21.13
C CYS A 3 -33.00 -17.16 -20.24
N LEU A 4 -32.73 -17.44 -18.96
CA LEU A 4 -32.07 -16.49 -18.07
C LEU A 4 -30.64 -16.25 -18.60
N PRO A 5 -30.17 -15.00 -18.72
CA PRO A 5 -28.77 -14.76 -19.04
C PRO A 5 -27.90 -15.36 -17.93
N PRO A 6 -26.66 -15.79 -18.26
CA PRO A 6 -25.72 -16.17 -17.22
C PRO A 6 -25.53 -14.97 -16.30
N LEU A 7 -25.71 -15.19 -14.99
CA LEU A 7 -25.24 -14.27 -13.97
C LEU A 7 -23.74 -14.07 -14.26
N ALA A 8 -23.38 -12.88 -14.74
CA ALA A 8 -22.00 -12.45 -14.71
C ALA A 8 -21.55 -12.65 -13.26
N GLU A 9 -20.59 -13.52 -13.04
CA GLU A 9 -19.87 -13.57 -11.78
C GLU A 9 -19.35 -12.15 -11.57
N ALA A 10 -19.98 -11.42 -10.64
CA ALA A 10 -19.54 -10.10 -10.28
C ALA A 10 -18.13 -10.30 -9.73
N ALA A 11 -17.12 -10.09 -10.57
CA ALA A 11 -15.74 -10.25 -10.16
C ALA A 11 -15.52 -9.26 -9.01
N GLY A 12 -15.54 -9.78 -7.78
CA GLY A 12 -15.47 -8.97 -6.57
C GLY A 12 -14.25 -8.07 -6.57
N LYS A 13 -14.28 -6.99 -5.78
CA LYS A 13 -13.13 -6.08 -5.72
C LYS A 13 -11.92 -6.85 -5.19
N ARG A 14 -10.77 -6.70 -5.85
CA ARG A 14 -9.50 -7.32 -5.47
C ARG A 14 -8.52 -6.21 -5.15
N LEU A 15 -8.19 -6.06 -3.87
CA LEU A 15 -7.30 -5.01 -3.36
C LEU A 15 -5.90 -5.58 -3.19
N LEU A 16 -5.00 -5.23 -4.11
CA LEU A 16 -3.58 -5.53 -3.98
C LEU A 16 -2.94 -4.63 -2.94
N LEU A 17 -2.20 -5.20 -2.00
CA LEU A 17 -1.30 -4.48 -1.12
C LEU A 17 0.13 -4.74 -1.59
N LEU A 18 0.65 -3.85 -2.44
CA LEU A 18 2.02 -3.93 -2.93
C LEU A 18 2.92 -3.15 -1.97
N GLY A 19 3.66 -3.87 -1.12
CA GLY A 19 4.53 -3.20 -0.17
C GLY A 19 5.67 -4.04 0.38
N ASP A 20 6.21 -3.61 1.51
CA ASP A 20 7.39 -4.22 2.11
C ASP A 20 7.08 -5.06 3.37
N SER A 21 7.93 -5.04 4.40
CA SER A 21 7.73 -5.74 5.67
C SER A 21 6.50 -5.25 6.43
N LEU A 22 6.15 -3.97 6.29
CA LEU A 22 4.97 -3.37 6.91
C LEU A 22 3.69 -3.99 6.36
N THR A 23 3.63 -4.16 5.05
CA THR A 23 2.54 -4.87 4.37
C THR A 23 2.59 -6.38 4.60
N ALA A 24 3.79 -6.98 4.63
CA ALA A 24 3.98 -8.42 4.83
C ALA A 24 3.53 -8.90 6.22
N GLY A 25 3.47 -8.00 7.21
CA GLY A 25 3.20 -8.36 8.61
C GLY A 25 4.43 -8.97 9.31
N TYR A 26 5.61 -8.42 9.04
CA TYR A 26 6.87 -8.92 9.59
C TYR A 26 6.81 -9.11 11.12
N GLY A 27 7.27 -10.27 11.58
CA GLY A 27 7.33 -10.61 13.01
C GLY A 27 5.98 -10.95 13.65
N LEU A 28 4.88 -10.94 12.90
CA LEU A 28 3.53 -11.23 13.39
C LEU A 28 2.98 -12.54 12.83
N PRO A 29 2.06 -13.21 13.56
CA PRO A 29 1.19 -14.21 12.97
C PRO A 29 0.45 -13.65 11.75
N THR A 30 0.19 -14.49 10.75
CA THR A 30 -0.43 -14.05 9.48
C THR A 30 -1.78 -13.38 9.69
N GLU A 31 -2.57 -13.87 10.64
CA GLU A 31 -3.87 -13.35 11.04
C GLU A 31 -3.79 -11.95 11.67
N ASP A 32 -2.65 -11.58 12.23
CA ASP A 32 -2.42 -10.30 12.91
C ASP A 32 -1.70 -9.27 12.04
N GLY A 33 -1.24 -9.67 10.85
CA GLY A 33 -0.63 -8.77 9.88
C GLY A 33 -1.60 -7.76 9.26
N PHE A 34 -1.04 -6.73 8.62
CA PHE A 34 -1.82 -5.61 8.04
C PHE A 34 -2.91 -6.07 7.08
N ALA A 35 -2.59 -6.98 6.15
CA ALA A 35 -3.56 -7.47 5.16
C ALA A 35 -4.76 -8.16 5.81
N ALA A 36 -4.52 -9.02 6.80
CA ALA A 36 -5.58 -9.76 7.49
C ALA A 36 -6.44 -8.85 8.37
N GLN A 37 -5.82 -7.90 9.07
CA GLN A 37 -6.56 -6.91 9.85
C GLN A 37 -7.39 -5.98 8.95
N LEU A 38 -6.85 -5.54 7.82
CA LEU A 38 -7.58 -4.73 6.84
C LEU A 38 -8.75 -5.50 6.22
N GLN A 39 -8.56 -6.78 5.88
CA GLN A 39 -9.62 -7.66 5.36
C GLN A 39 -10.81 -7.73 6.33
N ARG A 40 -10.54 -7.90 7.64
CA ARG A 40 -11.58 -7.92 8.67
C ARG A 40 -12.27 -6.56 8.79
N ALA A 41 -11.50 -5.48 8.84
CA ALA A 41 -12.05 -4.13 8.94
C ALA A 41 -12.95 -3.77 7.74
N LEU A 42 -12.60 -4.21 6.53
CA LEU A 42 -13.44 -4.03 5.34
C LEU A 42 -14.71 -4.89 5.40
N ALA A 43 -14.61 -6.13 5.87
CA ALA A 43 -15.77 -7.00 6.06
C ALA A 43 -16.75 -6.45 7.12
N ASP A 44 -16.23 -5.87 8.21
CA ASP A 44 -17.04 -5.20 9.25
C ASP A 44 -17.77 -3.96 8.70
N ARG A 45 -17.27 -3.38 7.60
CA ARG A 45 -17.94 -2.30 6.85
C ARG A 45 -18.93 -2.82 5.80
N GLY A 46 -19.11 -4.14 5.69
CA GLY A 46 -19.98 -4.77 4.69
C GLY A 46 -19.41 -4.72 3.27
N LEU A 47 -18.10 -4.53 3.12
CA LEU A 47 -17.44 -4.47 1.82
C LEU A 47 -16.91 -5.85 1.42
N ASP A 48 -17.44 -6.40 0.32
CA ASP A 48 -16.94 -7.63 -0.29
C ASP A 48 -15.71 -7.33 -1.15
N VAL A 49 -14.53 -7.51 -0.54
CA VAL A 49 -13.22 -7.23 -1.14
C VAL A 49 -12.27 -8.35 -0.77
N ALA A 50 -11.58 -8.93 -1.75
CA ALA A 50 -10.45 -9.81 -1.51
C ALA A 50 -9.17 -8.99 -1.34
N VAL A 51 -8.58 -8.99 -0.14
CA VAL A 51 -7.30 -8.33 0.14
C VAL A 51 -6.16 -9.28 -0.22
N LEU A 52 -5.33 -8.87 -1.17
CA LEU A 52 -4.21 -9.65 -1.69
C LEU A 52 -2.91 -9.10 -1.09
N ASN A 53 -2.30 -9.87 -0.18
CA ASN A 53 -1.02 -9.49 0.42
C ASN A 53 0.13 -9.75 -0.56
N ALA A 54 0.71 -8.70 -1.12
CA ALA A 54 1.94 -8.73 -1.89
C ALA A 54 3.06 -7.93 -1.18
N GLY A 55 3.11 -8.03 0.14
CA GLY A 55 4.20 -7.53 0.97
C GLY A 55 5.42 -8.45 0.93
N VAL A 56 6.60 -7.89 0.71
CA VAL A 56 7.87 -8.62 0.77
C VAL A 56 8.84 -7.89 1.69
N SER A 57 9.23 -8.54 2.79
CA SER A 57 10.09 -7.91 3.78
C SER A 57 11.43 -7.49 3.18
N GLY A 58 11.79 -6.21 3.38
CA GLY A 58 13.04 -5.64 2.88
C GLY A 58 13.00 -5.14 1.43
N ASP A 59 11.83 -5.17 0.77
CA ASP A 59 11.68 -4.59 -0.56
C ASP A 59 11.94 -3.09 -0.56
N THR A 60 12.76 -2.67 -1.52
CA THR A 60 12.82 -1.27 -1.96
C THR A 60 11.79 -1.04 -3.07
N SER A 61 11.61 0.21 -3.47
CA SER A 61 10.83 0.58 -4.65
C SER A 61 11.25 -0.20 -5.92
N ALA A 62 12.56 -0.43 -6.10
CA ALA A 62 13.10 -1.23 -7.21
C ALA A 62 12.71 -2.71 -7.11
N GLY A 63 12.73 -3.29 -5.90
CA GLY A 63 12.32 -4.66 -5.64
C GLY A 63 10.83 -4.87 -5.96
N GLY A 64 9.98 -3.97 -5.48
CA GLY A 64 8.55 -3.98 -5.79
C GLY A 64 8.27 -3.86 -7.29
N LEU A 65 8.99 -2.99 -8.00
CA LEU A 65 8.87 -2.85 -9.46
C LEU A 65 9.27 -4.14 -10.20
N ALA A 66 10.36 -4.79 -9.77
CA ALA A 66 10.87 -6.00 -10.40
C ALA A 66 9.88 -7.18 -10.35
N ARG A 67 9.03 -7.24 -9.32
CA ARG A 67 8.03 -8.31 -9.14
C ARG A 67 6.59 -7.89 -9.45
N LEU A 68 6.40 -6.70 -10.02
CA LEU A 68 5.06 -6.16 -10.27
C LEU A 68 4.21 -7.08 -11.16
N ASP A 69 4.81 -7.73 -12.16
CA ASP A 69 4.08 -8.65 -13.06
C ASP A 69 3.47 -9.84 -12.31
N TRP A 70 4.15 -10.38 -11.30
CA TRP A 70 3.60 -11.45 -10.47
C TRP A 70 2.39 -10.97 -9.67
N SER A 71 2.42 -9.72 -9.21
CA SER A 71 1.31 -9.11 -8.47
C SER A 71 0.12 -8.79 -9.41
N LEU A 72 0.39 -8.39 -10.65
CA LEU A 72 -0.64 -8.15 -11.68
C LEU A 72 -1.30 -9.44 -12.18
N ALA A 73 -0.60 -10.58 -12.13
CA ALA A 73 -1.16 -11.89 -12.50
C ALA A 73 -2.37 -12.28 -11.63
N GLU A 74 -2.46 -11.75 -10.40
CA GLU A 74 -3.62 -11.89 -9.51
C GLU A 74 -4.84 -11.05 -9.96
N LYS A 75 -4.74 -10.30 -11.07
CA LYS A 75 -5.82 -9.48 -11.64
C LYS A 75 -6.48 -8.56 -10.59
N PRO A 76 -5.70 -7.73 -9.87
CA PRO A 76 -6.27 -6.79 -8.93
C PRO A 76 -7.12 -5.75 -9.65
N THR A 77 -8.10 -5.18 -8.94
CA THR A 77 -8.90 -4.05 -9.43
C THR A 77 -8.51 -2.74 -8.76
N HIS A 78 -7.93 -2.83 -7.57
CA HIS A 78 -7.43 -1.70 -6.79
C HIS A 78 -6.05 -2.06 -6.22
N ALA A 79 -5.21 -1.06 -5.95
CA ALA A 79 -3.93 -1.26 -5.30
C ALA A 79 -3.64 -0.17 -4.25
N VAL A 80 -3.11 -0.58 -3.11
CA VAL A 80 -2.34 0.29 -2.22
C VAL A 80 -0.86 0.01 -2.48
N VAL A 81 -0.10 1.06 -2.82
CA VAL A 81 1.35 0.98 -3.01
C VAL A 81 2.03 1.58 -1.78
N GLU A 82 2.72 0.74 -1.01
CA GLU A 82 3.40 1.07 0.24
C GLU A 82 4.88 0.65 0.11
N LEU A 83 5.67 1.47 -0.57
CA LEU A 83 7.09 1.20 -0.83
C LEU A 83 7.90 2.49 -0.66
N GLY A 84 9.17 2.33 -0.29
CA GLY A 84 10.13 3.43 -0.14
C GLY A 84 10.78 3.49 1.24
N ALA A 85 10.21 2.83 2.26
CA ALA A 85 10.80 2.81 3.60
C ALA A 85 12.21 2.24 3.58
N ASN A 86 12.43 1.12 2.89
CA ASN A 86 13.76 0.51 2.75
C ASN A 86 14.72 1.35 1.88
N ASP A 87 14.22 2.12 0.92
CA ASP A 87 15.04 3.07 0.16
C ASP A 87 15.62 4.13 1.11
N ALA A 88 14.78 4.70 1.98
CA ALA A 88 15.21 5.66 2.99
C ALA A 88 16.14 5.03 4.04
N LEU A 89 15.80 3.87 4.60
CA LEU A 89 16.63 3.19 5.60
C LEU A 89 18.03 2.83 5.09
N ARG A 90 18.18 2.66 3.77
CA ARG A 90 19.46 2.38 3.10
C ARG A 90 20.13 3.62 2.50
N GLY A 91 19.53 4.80 2.65
CA GLY A 91 20.04 6.05 2.08
C GLY A 91 20.12 6.05 0.55
N LEU A 92 19.24 5.32 -0.13
CA LEU A 92 19.20 5.25 -1.59
C LEU A 92 18.66 6.55 -2.19
N SER A 93 18.92 6.79 -3.48
CA SER A 93 18.49 8.02 -4.17
C SER A 93 16.96 8.20 -4.15
N PRO A 94 16.42 9.31 -3.61
CA PRO A 94 15.00 9.62 -3.70
C PRO A 94 14.49 9.74 -5.13
N GLN A 95 15.34 10.22 -6.05
CA GLN A 95 15.00 10.30 -7.48
C GLN A 95 14.82 8.91 -8.10
N ALA A 96 15.71 7.96 -7.76
CA ALA A 96 15.56 6.58 -8.22
C ALA A 96 14.29 5.94 -7.65
N MET A 97 13.99 6.20 -6.37
CA MET A 97 12.73 5.77 -5.75
C MET A 97 11.52 6.33 -6.49
N GLU A 98 11.50 7.64 -6.78
CA GLU A 98 10.43 8.29 -7.53
C GLU A 98 10.24 7.67 -8.92
N GLN A 99 11.33 7.39 -9.65
CA GLN A 99 11.28 6.71 -10.95
C GLN A 99 10.71 5.29 -10.87
N ASN A 100 11.05 4.54 -9.82
CA ASN A 100 10.50 3.20 -9.62
C ASN A 100 9.00 3.25 -9.29
N LEU A 101 8.59 4.17 -8.40
CA LEU A 101 7.19 4.36 -8.04
C LEU A 101 6.36 4.87 -9.23
N ASP A 102 6.91 5.78 -10.04
CA ASP A 102 6.33 6.22 -11.32
C ASP A 102 6.01 5.02 -12.23
N ALA A 103 7.01 4.16 -12.46
CA ALA A 103 6.84 2.97 -13.28
C ALA A 103 5.82 1.98 -12.71
N ILE A 104 5.77 1.82 -11.38
CA ILE A 104 4.77 0.98 -10.71
C ILE A 104 3.36 1.53 -10.93
N ILE A 105 3.15 2.81 -10.63
CA ILE A 105 1.84 3.47 -10.74
C ILE A 105 1.34 3.43 -12.19
N ARG A 106 2.21 3.77 -13.14
CA ARG A 106 1.88 3.74 -14.57
C ARG A 106 1.41 2.35 -15.01
N ARG A 107 2.17 1.30 -14.68
CA ARG A 107 1.83 -0.08 -15.07
C ARG A 107 0.56 -0.60 -14.40
N LEU A 108 0.29 -0.20 -13.16
CA LEU A 108 -0.97 -0.49 -12.49
C LEU A 108 -2.15 0.17 -13.22
N GLN A 109 -2.04 1.45 -13.57
CA GLN A 109 -3.10 2.17 -14.29
C GLN A 109 -3.28 1.65 -15.72
N GLU A 110 -2.19 1.32 -16.44
CA GLU A 110 -2.24 0.67 -17.76
C GLU A 110 -2.98 -0.68 -17.71
N ALA A 111 -2.96 -1.36 -16.56
CA ALA A 111 -3.71 -2.58 -16.30
C ALA A 111 -5.15 -2.34 -15.78
N GLY A 112 -5.63 -1.09 -15.73
CA GLY A 112 -6.96 -0.71 -15.26
C GLY A 112 -7.13 -0.76 -13.73
N VAL A 113 -6.02 -0.72 -12.98
CA VAL A 113 -6.03 -0.77 -11.51
C VAL A 113 -6.13 0.64 -10.93
N THR A 114 -7.12 0.89 -10.07
CA THR A 114 -7.21 2.15 -9.32
C THR A 114 -6.21 2.14 -8.16
N VAL A 115 -5.38 3.20 -8.06
CA VAL A 115 -4.26 3.24 -7.11
C VAL A 115 -4.48 4.23 -5.96
N LEU A 116 -4.08 3.82 -4.75
CA LEU A 116 -3.79 4.67 -3.60
C LEU A 116 -2.30 4.56 -3.30
N LEU A 117 -1.58 5.68 -3.31
CA LEU A 117 -0.18 5.73 -2.91
C LEU A 117 -0.10 5.98 -1.40
N ALA A 118 0.55 5.09 -0.65
CA ALA A 118 0.83 5.26 0.77
C ALA A 118 2.25 5.79 0.95
N GLY A 119 2.36 7.05 1.39
CA GLY A 119 3.62 7.75 1.58
C GLY A 119 4.38 7.29 2.83
N MET A 120 5.68 7.51 2.80
CA MET A 120 6.59 7.28 3.92
C MET A 120 7.35 8.56 4.27
N ARG A 121 7.95 8.58 5.46
CA ARG A 121 8.85 9.66 5.91
C ARG A 121 10.27 9.16 6.01
N ALA A 122 11.22 9.97 5.58
CA ALA A 122 12.63 9.64 5.69
C ALA A 122 13.16 9.90 7.11
N PRO A 123 14.13 9.08 7.59
CA PRO A 123 14.81 9.32 8.86
C PRO A 123 15.45 10.72 8.95
N ALA A 124 15.37 11.35 10.13
CA ALA A 124 15.84 12.71 10.35
C ALA A 124 17.36 12.89 10.11
N ASN A 125 18.15 11.83 10.28
CA ASN A 125 19.60 11.83 10.12
C ASN A 125 20.08 11.91 8.66
N LEU A 126 19.20 11.80 7.66
CA LEU A 126 19.55 11.93 6.24
C LEU A 126 19.56 13.38 5.74
N GLY A 127 19.20 14.35 6.59
CA GLY A 127 19.20 15.77 6.28
C GLY A 127 17.93 16.26 5.58
N PRO A 128 17.68 17.59 5.60
CA PRO A 128 16.44 18.18 5.10
C PRO A 128 16.26 17.97 3.59
N ASP A 129 17.30 18.17 2.79
CA ASP A 129 17.21 18.05 1.32
C ASP A 129 16.79 16.64 0.88
N TYR A 130 17.33 15.61 1.53
CA TYR A 130 16.92 14.22 1.27
C TYR A 130 15.46 13.99 1.62
N ARG A 131 15.03 14.48 2.80
CA ARG A 131 13.66 14.33 3.29
C ARG A 131 12.66 15.03 2.38
N ASP A 132 12.95 16.25 1.96
CA ASP A 132 12.09 17.03 1.06
C ASP A 132 11.97 16.37 -0.31
N ALA A 133 13.09 15.84 -0.84
CA ALA A 133 13.07 15.09 -2.10
C ALA A 133 12.24 13.80 -1.98
N PHE A 134 12.43 13.04 -0.90
CA PHE A 134 11.78 11.76 -0.62
C PHE A 134 10.28 11.91 -0.37
N GLU A 135 9.88 12.76 0.58
CA GLU A 135 8.46 13.00 0.91
C GLU A 135 7.74 13.71 -0.24
N GLY A 136 8.43 14.62 -0.93
CA GLY A 136 7.91 15.33 -2.09
C GLY A 136 7.60 14.43 -3.29
N ALA A 137 8.33 13.31 -3.45
CA ALA A 137 8.11 12.35 -4.54
C ALA A 137 6.67 11.79 -4.51
N TYR A 138 6.18 11.39 -3.33
CA TYR A 138 4.82 10.87 -3.20
C TYR A 138 3.75 11.91 -3.60
N THR A 139 3.97 13.17 -3.25
CA THR A 139 3.04 14.26 -3.58
C THR A 139 3.04 14.55 -5.08
N ARG A 140 4.23 14.60 -5.70
CA ARG A 140 4.36 14.81 -7.15
C ARG A 140 3.71 13.68 -7.94
N LEU A 141 3.99 12.43 -7.59
CA LEU A 141 3.42 11.26 -8.26
C LEU A 141 1.90 11.19 -8.11
N ALA A 142 1.37 11.46 -6.92
CA ALA A 142 -0.07 11.48 -6.70
C ALA A 142 -0.77 12.54 -7.58
N ALA A 143 -0.18 13.74 -7.67
CA ALA A 143 -0.69 14.80 -8.54
C ALA A 143 -0.56 14.46 -10.03
N GLN A 144 0.59 13.92 -10.45
CA GLN A 144 0.88 13.55 -11.84
C GLN A 144 -0.14 12.54 -12.38
N TYR A 145 -0.48 11.52 -11.58
CA TYR A 145 -1.35 10.42 -12.00
C TYR A 145 -2.82 10.59 -11.59
N GLY A 146 -3.15 11.68 -10.86
CA GLY A 146 -4.52 11.91 -10.35
C GLY A 146 -5.01 10.84 -9.37
N ILE A 147 -4.08 10.22 -8.63
CA ILE A 147 -4.37 9.12 -7.69
C ILE A 147 -4.51 9.62 -6.26
N GLY A 148 -5.10 8.79 -5.39
CA GLY A 148 -5.15 9.10 -3.96
C GLY A 148 -3.75 9.06 -3.33
N LEU A 149 -3.52 9.93 -2.34
CA LEU A 149 -2.34 9.89 -1.48
C LEU A 149 -2.77 9.71 -0.02
N TYR A 150 -2.28 8.66 0.62
CA TYR A 150 -2.25 8.53 2.08
C TYR A 150 -0.88 9.01 2.58
N PRO A 151 -0.75 10.22 3.15
CA PRO A 151 0.56 10.90 3.24
C PRO A 151 1.63 10.18 4.06
N PHE A 152 1.22 9.40 5.07
CA PHE A 152 2.16 8.67 5.91
C PHE A 152 1.54 7.38 6.43
N PHE A 153 2.04 6.23 5.96
CA PHE A 153 1.51 4.91 6.30
C PHE A 153 1.48 4.64 7.80
N LEU A 154 2.55 5.00 8.51
CA LEU A 154 2.69 4.79 9.96
C LEU A 154 2.06 5.91 10.79
N LYS A 155 1.07 6.64 10.26
CA LYS A 155 0.37 7.69 11.01
C LYS A 155 -0.22 7.10 12.31
N GLY A 156 0.05 7.77 13.42
CA GLY A 156 -0.41 7.38 14.77
C GLY A 156 0.59 6.55 15.58
N LEU A 157 1.69 6.11 14.98
CA LEU A 157 2.73 5.33 15.68
C LEU A 157 3.88 6.19 16.25
N PRO A 158 4.33 7.30 15.62
CA PRO A 158 5.39 8.11 16.20
C PRO A 158 5.04 8.58 17.62
N GLY A 159 5.97 8.38 18.56
CA GLY A 159 5.78 8.71 19.98
C GLY A 159 5.13 7.59 20.82
N HIS A 160 4.80 6.45 20.21
CA HIS A 160 4.13 5.32 20.85
C HIS A 160 4.97 4.03 20.76
N PRO A 161 6.05 3.90 21.56
CA PRO A 161 6.92 2.71 21.53
C PRO A 161 6.17 1.41 21.87
N GLU A 162 5.08 1.50 22.63
CA GLU A 162 4.19 0.37 22.94
C GLU A 162 3.46 -0.21 21.73
N LEU A 163 3.43 0.51 20.59
CA LEU A 163 2.84 0.06 19.32
C LEU A 163 3.88 -0.53 18.37
N ILE A 164 5.16 -0.53 18.76
CA ILE A 164 6.29 -0.96 17.95
C ILE A 164 6.90 -2.23 18.55
N GLN A 165 7.46 -3.08 17.72
CA GLN A 165 8.21 -4.27 18.12
C GLN A 165 9.56 -3.87 18.74
N SER A 166 10.24 -4.83 19.36
CA SER A 166 11.53 -4.58 20.04
C SER A 166 12.65 -4.10 19.10
N ASP A 167 12.49 -4.23 17.78
CA ASP A 167 13.43 -3.71 16.80
C ASP A 167 13.33 -2.20 16.56
N GLY A 168 12.30 -1.54 17.11
CA GLY A 168 12.09 -0.10 16.98
C GLY A 168 11.60 0.36 15.61
N LEU A 169 11.28 -0.56 14.68
CA LEU A 169 10.91 -0.25 13.30
C LEU A 169 9.52 -0.76 12.93
N HIS A 170 9.19 -2.00 13.33
CA HIS A 170 7.98 -2.65 12.84
C HIS A 170 6.82 -2.51 13.83
N PRO A 171 5.58 -2.28 13.38
CA PRO A 171 4.43 -2.27 14.27
C PRO A 171 4.19 -3.65 14.89
N ASN A 172 3.77 -3.68 16.15
CA ASN A 172 3.19 -4.89 16.74
C ASN A 172 1.70 -5.01 16.37
N VAL A 173 1.01 -6.04 16.87
CA VAL A 173 -0.41 -6.28 16.56
C VAL A 173 -1.30 -5.06 16.82
N ALA A 174 -1.08 -4.35 17.94
CA ALA A 174 -1.83 -3.14 18.27
C ALA A 174 -1.46 -1.95 17.37
N GLY A 175 -0.18 -1.81 17.01
CA GLY A 175 0.28 -0.82 16.03
C GLY A 175 -0.35 -1.02 14.65
N VAL A 176 -0.46 -2.27 14.19
CA VAL A 176 -1.16 -2.61 12.95
C VAL A 176 -2.63 -2.21 13.02
N ALA A 177 -3.31 -2.44 14.15
CA ALA A 177 -4.70 -2.03 14.33
C ALA A 177 -4.88 -0.51 14.21
N VAL A 178 -3.93 0.29 14.74
CA VAL A 178 -3.91 1.74 14.58
C VAL A 178 -3.71 2.15 13.13
N ILE A 179 -2.78 1.50 12.41
CA ILE A 179 -2.56 1.75 10.97
C ILE A 179 -3.85 1.47 10.19
N VAL A 180 -4.47 0.31 10.40
CA VAL A 180 -5.71 -0.09 9.72
C VAL A 180 -6.82 0.93 9.99
N ALA A 181 -7.07 1.29 11.24
CA ALA A 181 -8.09 2.27 11.58
C ALA A 181 -7.85 3.63 10.89
N ASN A 182 -6.60 4.07 10.78
CA ASN A 182 -6.25 5.37 10.21
C ASN A 182 -6.28 5.39 8.66
N ILE A 183 -5.96 4.28 7.99
CA ILE A 183 -5.93 4.20 6.52
C ILE A 183 -7.30 3.79 5.95
N LEU A 184 -8.15 3.11 6.72
CA LEU A 184 -9.43 2.57 6.27
C LEU A 184 -10.30 3.58 5.50
N PRO A 185 -10.51 4.84 5.93
CA PRO A 185 -11.32 5.80 5.16
C PRO A 185 -10.78 6.10 3.77
N ALA A 186 -9.44 6.11 3.61
CA ALA A 186 -8.81 6.31 2.31
C ALA A 186 -8.98 5.06 1.42
N VAL A 187 -8.91 3.87 2.01
CA VAL A 187 -9.17 2.60 1.30
C VAL A 187 -10.65 2.50 0.90
N GLU A 188 -11.59 2.91 1.74
CA GLU A 188 -13.02 2.96 1.38
C GLU A 188 -13.27 3.92 0.21
N THR A 189 -12.62 5.10 0.25
CA THR A 189 -12.68 6.08 -0.85
C THR A 189 -12.07 5.52 -2.13
N LEU A 190 -10.96 4.79 -2.04
CA LEU A 190 -10.33 4.10 -3.16
C LEU A 190 -11.30 3.08 -3.78
N LEU A 191 -11.92 2.24 -2.95
CA LEU A 191 -12.81 1.17 -3.37
C LEU A 191 -14.14 1.69 -3.92
N ALA A 192 -14.57 2.91 -3.55
CA ALA A 192 -15.77 3.54 -4.10
C ALA A 192 -15.60 4.02 -5.55
N LYS A 193 -14.35 4.18 -6.03
CA LYS A 193 -14.09 4.54 -7.42
C LYS A 193 -14.36 3.33 -8.32
N GLU A 194 -15.10 3.55 -9.40
CA GLU A 194 -15.16 2.58 -10.49
C GLU A 194 -13.80 2.48 -11.18
N GLN A 195 -13.52 1.34 -11.81
CA GLN A 195 -12.27 1.12 -12.54
C GLN A 195 -12.05 2.24 -13.56
N ALA A 196 -10.83 2.78 -13.60
CA ALA A 196 -10.43 3.69 -14.67
C ALA A 196 -10.57 2.92 -16.00
N ARG A 197 -11.53 3.36 -16.84
CA ARG A 197 -11.74 2.84 -18.20
C ARG A 197 -10.68 3.34 -19.16
#